data_AF-A0A3D1PIZ7-F1
#
_entry.id   AF-A0A3D1PIZ7-F1
#
_cell.length_a   1.000
_cell.length_b   1.000
_cell.length_c   1.000
_cell.angle_alpha   90.00
_cell.angle_beta   90.00
_cell.angle_gamma   90.00
#
_symmetry.space_group_name_H-M   'P 1'
#
loop_
_entity.id
_entity.type
_entity.pdbx_description
1 polymer ?
#
loop_
_entity_poly.entity_id
_entity_poly.type
_entity_poly.pdbx_seq_one_letter_code
_entity_poly.pdbx_strand_id
1 'polypeptide(L)' 'FSEQAAEIFGIPSGAYMTWTKMRDLLHQEDRERVRLAVEQAIRQHRDYDIEYRVIHPDGTERWVAAKGR' A
#
# COMPACT_ATOMS: atom_id res chain seq x y z
N PHE A 1 0.19 -10.31 5.58
CA PHE A 1 -0.84 -9.75 4.67
C PHE A 1 -1.95 -10.77 4.56
N SER A 2 -3.22 -10.36 4.66
CA SER A 2 -4.38 -11.25 4.44
C SER A 2 -4.48 -11.67 2.97
N GLU A 3 -5.25 -12.73 2.66
CA GLU A 3 -5.50 -13.18 1.28
C GLU A 3 -6.08 -12.07 0.39
N GLN A 4 -7.03 -11.28 0.91
CA GLN A 4 -7.59 -10.12 0.19
C GLN A 4 -6.53 -9.08 -0.18
N ALA A 5 -5.58 -8.80 0.72
CA ALA A 5 -4.53 -7.84 0.42
C ALA A 5 -3.59 -8.39 -0.66
N ALA A 6 -3.29 -9.69 -0.62
CA ALA A 6 -2.47 -10.35 -1.64
C ALA A 6 -3.07 -10.25 -3.06
N GLU A 7 -4.38 -10.44 -3.21
CA GLU A 7 -5.09 -10.28 -4.49
C GLU A 7 -5.07 -8.85 -5.02
N ILE A 8 -5.23 -7.86 -4.14
CA ILE A 8 -5.21 -6.44 -4.51
C ILE A 8 -3.83 -6.04 -5.05
N PHE A 9 -2.75 -6.52 -4.41
CA PHE A 9 -1.37 -6.21 -4.79
C PHE A 9 -0.78 -7.15 -5.84
N GLY A 10 -1.50 -8.20 -6.27
CA GLY A 10 -1.01 -9.17 -7.23
C GLY A 10 0.17 -10.01 -6.74
N ILE A 11 0.30 -10.20 -5.42
CA ILE A 11 1.41 -10.95 -4.81
C ILE A 11 0.93 -12.28 -4.23
N PRO A 12 1.82 -13.29 -4.12
CA PRO A 12 1.48 -14.55 -3.45
C PRO A 12 1.04 -14.31 -2.00
N SER A 13 -0.03 -14.98 -1.56
CA SER A 13 -0.44 -14.97 -0.15
C SER A 13 0.70 -15.53 0.72
N GLY A 14 0.94 -14.91 1.88
CA GLY A 14 2.05 -15.27 2.76
C GLY A 14 3.43 -14.72 2.35
N ALA A 15 3.56 -14.04 1.22
CA ALA A 15 4.79 -13.31 0.91
C ALA A 15 5.02 -12.20 1.94
N TYR A 16 6.26 -12.11 2.46
CA TYR A 16 6.70 -10.96 3.23
C TYR A 16 6.70 -9.73 2.31
N MET A 17 5.67 -8.90 2.45
CA MET A 17 5.58 -7.60 1.82
C MET A 17 6.35 -6.61 2.69
N THR A 18 7.53 -6.23 2.20
CA THR A 18 8.33 -5.16 2.80
C THR A 18 7.83 -3.81 2.30
N TRP A 19 8.09 -2.75 3.06
CA TRP A 19 7.83 -1.38 2.61
C TRP A 19 8.47 -1.08 1.24
N THR A 20 9.69 -1.58 1.00
CA THR A 20 10.38 -1.43 -0.28
C THR A 20 9.60 -2.05 -1.44
N LYS A 21 9.08 -3.27 -1.29
CA LYS A 21 8.28 -3.94 -2.33
C LYS A 21 6.96 -3.20 -2.58
N MET A 22 6.31 -2.74 -1.51
CA MET A 22 5.06 -1.97 -1.62
C MET A 22 5.28 -0.64 -2.35
N ARG A 23 6.39 0.06 -2.07
CA ARG A 23 6.79 1.29 -2.76
C ARG A 23 6.99 1.09 -4.26
N ASP A 24 7.56 -0.03 -4.68
CA ASP A 24 7.76 -0.32 -6.10
C ASP A 24 6.44 -0.57 -6.84
N LEU A 25 5.42 -1.11 -6.15
CA LEU A 25 4.06 -1.25 -6.67
C LEU A 25 3.27 0.07 -6.64
N LEU A 26 3.64 1.06 -5.82
CA LEU A 26 2.94 2.34 -5.75
C LEU A 26 3.21 3.21 -6.97
N HIS A 27 2.17 3.89 -7.46
CA HIS A 27 2.30 4.94 -8.47
C HIS A 27 3.27 6.03 -7.97
N GLN A 28 4.14 6.54 -8.86
CA GLN A 28 5.26 7.40 -8.47
C GLN A 28 4.82 8.64 -7.69
N GLU A 29 3.70 9.26 -8.08
CA GLU A 29 3.10 10.42 -7.41
C GLU A 29 2.58 10.10 -5.99
N ASP A 30 2.13 8.87 -5.76
CA ASP A 30 1.50 8.49 -4.50
C ASP A 30 2.53 7.99 -3.47
N ARG A 31 3.75 7.62 -3.90
CA ARG A 31 4.81 7.07 -3.03
C ARG A 31 5.11 7.95 -1.82
N GLU A 32 5.34 9.24 -2.04
CA GLU A 32 5.69 10.16 -0.96
C GLU A 32 4.47 10.43 -0.06
N ARG A 33 3.28 10.58 -0.65
CA ARG A 33 2.03 10.82 0.09
C ARG A 33 1.71 9.66 1.03
N VAL A 34 1.80 8.43 0.54
CA VAL A 34 1.55 7.21 1.32
C VAL A 34 2.60 7.05 2.41
N ARG A 35 3.88 7.30 2.10
CA ARG A 35 4.96 7.29 3.10
C ARG A 35 4.67 8.23 4.26
N LEU A 36 4.35 9.49 3.95
CA LEU A 36 4.10 10.51 4.97
C LEU A 36 2.87 10.18 5.80
N ALA A 37 1.79 9.69 5.19
CA ALA A 37 0.58 9.31 5.91
C ALA A 37 0.83 8.16 6.89
N VAL A 38 1.53 7.11 6.43
CA VAL A 38 1.90 5.98 7.29
C VAL A 38 2.84 6.43 8.42
N GLU A 39 3.84 7.25 8.12
CA GLU A 39 4.76 7.76 9.14
C GLU A 39 4.04 8.63 10.18
N GLN A 40 3.11 9.49 9.75
CA GLN A 40 2.30 10.30 10.65
C GLN A 40 1.39 9.45 11.53
N ALA A 41 0.74 8.43 10.97
CA ALA A 41 -0.13 7.51 11.70
C ALA A 41 0.62 6.78 12.82
N ILE A 42 1.81 6.26 12.50
CA ILE A 42 2.69 5.59 13.46
C ILE A 42 3.13 6.58 14.55
N ARG A 43 3.61 7.77 14.17
CA ARG A 43 4.08 8.77 15.14
C ARG A 43 2.97 9.28 16.06
N GLN A 44 1.77 9.47 15.53
CA GLN A 44 0.65 10.08 16.26
C GLN A 44 -0.22 9.03 16.97
N HIS A 45 0.03 7.73 16.78
CA HIS A 45 -0.88 6.65 17.19
C HIS A 45 -2.32 6.94 16.77
N ARG A 46 -2.49 7.34 15.51
CA ARG A 46 -3.78 7.68 14.93
C ARG A 46 -4.09 6.78 13.75
N ASP A 47 -5.38 6.55 13.59
CA ASP A 47 -5.93 5.89 12.41
C ASP A 47 -5.46 6.63 11.15
N TYR A 48 -5.12 5.87 10.12
CA TYR A 48 -4.92 6.42 8.78
C TYR A 48 -5.99 5.90 7.84
N ASP A 49 -6.48 6.78 6.98
CA ASP A 49 -7.41 6.47 5.90
C ASP A 49 -6.85 7.10 4.62
N ILE A 50 -6.24 6.27 3.77
CA ILE A 50 -5.58 6.74 2.55
C ILE A 50 -5.98 5.89 1.36
N GLU A 51 -6.23 6.57 0.24
CA GLU A 51 -6.45 5.95 -1.06
C GLU A 51 -5.26 6.19 -1.98
N TYR A 52 -4.68 5.14 -2.56
CA TYR A 52 -3.53 5.27 -3.44
C TYR A 52 -3.60 4.32 -4.62
N ARG A 53 -2.90 4.67 -5.69
CA ARG A 53 -2.80 3.87 -6.90
C ARG A 53 -1.65 2.90 -6.79
N VAL A 54 -1.92 1.64 -7.11
CA VAL A 54 -0.90 0.60 -7.31
C VAL A 54 -0.85 0.19 -8.77
N ILE A 55 0.36 0.01 -9.28
CA ILE A 55 0.64 -0.59 -10.56
C ILE A 55 0.73 -2.10 -10.34
N HIS A 56 -0.27 -2.81 -10.85
CA HIS A 56 -0.29 -4.26 -10.82
C HIS A 56 0.76 -4.81 -11.80
N PRO A 57 1.30 -6.03 -11.60
CA PRO A 57 2.33 -6.59 -12.50
C PRO A 57 1.90 -6.72 -13.97
N ASP A 58 0.60 -6.74 -14.25
CA ASP A 58 0.04 -6.71 -15.62
C ASP A 58 0.03 -5.31 -16.26
N GLY A 59 0.53 -4.28 -15.56
CA GLY A 59 0.56 -2.89 -15.99
C GLY A 59 -0.72 -2.11 -15.70
N THR A 60 -1.74 -2.72 -15.10
CA THR A 60 -2.99 -2.01 -14.77
C THR A 60 -2.86 -1.20 -13.49
N GLU A 61 -3.47 -0.02 -13.48
CA GLU A 61 -3.60 0.80 -12.29
C GLU A 61 -4.82 0.37 -11.48
N ARG A 62 -4.65 0.16 -10.18
CA ARG A 62 -5.75 -0.15 -9.24
C ARG A 62 -5.75 0.81 -8.07
N TRP A 63 -6.94 1.26 -7.70
CA TRP A 63 -7.14 2.06 -6.49
C TRP A 63 -7.24 1.16 -5.27
N VAL A 64 -6.47 1.50 -4.23
CA VAL A 64 -6.43 0.78 -2.95
C VAL A 64 -6.74 1.76 -1.84
N ALA A 65 -7.79 1.47 -1.09
CA ALA A 65 -8.09 2.15 0.16
C ALA A 65 -7.46 1.36 1.32
N ALA A 66 -6.54 1.99 2.04
CA ALA A 66 -5.89 1.42 3.20
C ALA A 66 -6.35 2.15 4.46
N LYS A 67 -6.89 1.39 5.41
CA LYS A 67 -7.25 1.87 6.74
C LYS A 67 -6.44 1.13 7.78
N GLY A 68 -5.73 1.86 8.63
CA GLY A 68 -5.10 1.32 9.82
C GLY A 68 -5.66 1.99 11.06
N ARG A 69 -5.69 1.25 12.17
CA ARG A 69 -6.04 1.68 13.52
C ARG A 69 -4.88 1.34 14.44
#